data_AF-K0S946-F1
#
_entry.id   AF-K0S946-F1
#
_cell.length_a   1.000
_cell.length_b   1.000
_cell.length_c   1.000
_cell.angle_alpha   90.00
_cell.angle_beta   90.00
_cell.angle_gamma   90.00
#
_symmetry.space_group_name_H-M   'P 1'
#
loop_
_entity.id
_entity.type
_entity.pdbx_description
1 polymer ?
#
loop_
_entity_poly.entity_id
_entity_poly.type
_entity_poly.pdbx_seq_one_letter_code
_entity_poly.pdbx_strand_id
1 'polypeptide(L)'
;MAPTTITPLSNSQKLFLQRLLVAHTLTDGDLKKLYRSIRKTFSDVDVPGGDGGEDGTASGRDEAYMGTDLGHCLGLINDSLMPAFNLEIATVALPPPYDPEHAGGEPSDDDPPSARRRLVKYHSVVNRANDGVAKSYAAGPSRAGPHEMAYFRLVLERLVERGADGGGDGGSSQQQFVVGCPGSMKRMDLINLRTDLEGAHENKLGISETQAALDMLEGEKWLVQVKPPGEDSDDDDEDDDEDAGSRRKRKRSSAGDRRKSLKGTYYGIGPRTFMELGDFLKKSGFPEERMPQTILHSAK
;
A
#
# COMPACT_ATOMS: atom_id res chain seq x y z
N MET A 1 16.08 8.90 -34.03
CA MET A 1 15.30 8.22 -32.98
C MET A 1 14.38 7.24 -33.67
N ALA A 2 14.47 5.94 -33.37
CA ALA A 2 13.53 4.96 -33.92
C ALA A 2 12.12 5.26 -33.38
N PRO A 3 11.06 5.13 -34.18
CA PRO A 3 9.69 5.32 -33.69
C PRO A 3 9.42 4.26 -32.62
N THR A 4 9.21 4.69 -31.37
CA THR A 4 8.75 3.82 -30.29
C THR A 4 7.36 3.34 -30.65
N THR A 5 7.26 2.10 -31.13
CA THR A 5 5.98 1.50 -31.45
C THR A 5 5.31 1.13 -30.14
N ILE A 6 4.38 1.97 -29.68
CA ILE A 6 3.62 1.73 -28.46
C ILE A 6 2.63 0.61 -28.76
N THR A 7 2.78 -0.54 -28.12
CA THR A 7 1.79 -1.62 -28.20
C THR A 7 0.51 -1.16 -27.50
N PRO A 8 -0.64 -1.14 -28.18
CA PRO A 8 -1.89 -0.75 -27.53
C PRO A 8 -2.32 -1.79 -26.50
N LEU A 9 -2.87 -1.33 -25.38
CA LEU A 9 -3.47 -2.21 -24.37
C LEU A 9 -4.77 -2.83 -24.89
N SER A 10 -4.96 -4.13 -24.61
CA SER A 10 -6.25 -4.83 -24.79
C SER A 10 -7.33 -4.30 -23.85
N ASN A 11 -8.59 -4.73 -24.04
CA ASN A 11 -9.69 -4.25 -23.21
C ASN A 11 -9.60 -4.80 -21.78
N SER A 12 -9.23 -6.07 -21.61
CA SER A 12 -8.95 -6.66 -20.30
C SER A 12 -7.81 -5.96 -19.57
N GLN A 13 -6.70 -5.64 -20.25
CA GLN A 13 -5.59 -4.89 -19.65
C GLN A 13 -6.00 -3.47 -19.25
N LYS A 14 -6.79 -2.77 -20.06
CA LYS A 14 -7.34 -1.45 -19.71
C LYS A 14 -8.21 -1.52 -18.47
N LEU A 15 -9.11 -2.51 -18.39
CA LEU A 15 -9.97 -2.69 -17.21
C LEU A 15 -9.17 -3.03 -15.96
N PHE A 16 -8.13 -3.86 -16.10
CA PHE A 16 -7.20 -4.19 -15.02
C PHE A 16 -6.52 -2.93 -14.48
N LEU A 17 -5.95 -2.13 -15.38
CA LEU A 17 -5.29 -0.87 -15.04
C LEU A 17 -6.26 0.12 -14.37
N GLN A 18 -7.48 0.28 -14.91
CA GLN A 18 -8.50 1.15 -14.31
C GLN A 18 -8.84 0.74 -12.89
N ARG A 19 -9.04 -0.56 -12.63
CA ARG A 19 -9.36 -1.06 -11.28
C ARG A 19 -8.17 -0.92 -10.33
N LEU A 20 -6.95 -1.12 -10.81
CA LEU A 20 -5.73 -0.88 -10.01
C LEU A 20 -5.58 0.60 -9.64
N LEU A 21 -5.82 1.51 -10.59
CA LEU A 21 -5.79 2.96 -10.35
C LEU A 21 -6.82 3.40 -9.30
N VAL A 22 -8.04 2.86 -9.36
CA VAL A 22 -9.09 3.15 -8.36
C VAL A 22 -8.75 2.59 -6.99
N ALA A 23 -8.11 1.42 -6.93
CA ALA A 23 -7.69 0.82 -5.67
C ALA A 23 -6.49 1.54 -5.02
N HIS A 24 -5.78 2.37 -5.78
CA HIS A 24 -4.50 3.03 -5.45
C HIS A 24 -3.35 2.06 -5.19
N THR A 25 -3.52 1.07 -4.33
CA THR A 25 -2.52 0.04 -4.07
C THR A 25 -3.21 -1.27 -3.69
N LEU A 26 -2.75 -2.39 -4.27
CA LEU A 26 -3.26 -3.73 -3.96
C LEU A 26 -2.16 -4.62 -3.41
N THR A 27 -2.53 -5.51 -2.48
CA THR A 27 -1.67 -6.62 -2.09
C THR A 27 -1.52 -7.60 -3.26
N ASP A 28 -0.47 -8.43 -3.26
CA ASP A 28 -0.30 -9.49 -4.25
C ASP A 28 -1.47 -10.47 -4.30
N GLY A 29 -2.07 -10.77 -3.14
CA GLY A 29 -3.26 -11.61 -3.04
C GLY A 29 -4.45 -11.00 -3.78
N ASP A 30 -4.74 -9.72 -3.53
CA ASP A 30 -5.87 -9.03 -4.13
C ASP A 30 -5.65 -8.71 -5.61
N LEU A 31 -4.42 -8.40 -6.00
CA LEU A 31 -4.06 -8.21 -7.41
C LEU A 31 -4.22 -9.52 -8.19
N LYS A 32 -3.83 -10.67 -7.62
CA LYS A 32 -4.08 -11.99 -8.21
C LYS A 32 -5.57 -12.30 -8.34
N LYS A 33 -6.39 -11.95 -7.34
CA LYS A 33 -7.85 -12.10 -7.40
C LYS A 33 -8.42 -11.22 -8.53
N LEU A 34 -7.98 -9.96 -8.62
CA LEU A 34 -8.38 -9.03 -9.67
C LEU A 34 -8.02 -9.56 -11.08
N TYR A 35 -6.77 -10.01 -11.27
CA TYR A 35 -6.29 -10.61 -12.51
C TYR A 35 -7.15 -11.81 -12.93
N ARG A 36 -7.35 -12.78 -12.03
CA ARG A 36 -8.17 -13.97 -12.32
C ARG A 36 -9.62 -13.61 -12.62
N SER A 37 -10.18 -12.65 -11.90
CA SER A 37 -11.55 -12.19 -12.11
C SER A 37 -11.72 -11.59 -13.51
N ILE A 38 -10.80 -10.71 -13.94
CA ILE A 38 -10.88 -10.08 -15.27
C ILE A 38 -10.65 -11.13 -16.35
N ARG A 39 -9.62 -11.98 -16.20
CA ARG A 39 -9.34 -13.06 -17.16
C ARG A 39 -10.57 -13.94 -17.40
N LYS A 40 -11.26 -14.34 -16.32
CA LYS A 40 -12.52 -15.09 -16.40
C LYS A 40 -13.65 -14.31 -17.09
N THR A 41 -13.74 -13.00 -16.90
CA THR A 41 -14.77 -12.17 -17.57
C THR A 41 -14.56 -12.08 -19.08
N PHE A 42 -13.32 -12.19 -19.56
CA PHE A 42 -12.95 -12.05 -20.97
C PHE A 42 -12.61 -13.37 -21.66
N SER A 43 -12.87 -14.53 -21.04
CA SER A 43 -12.55 -15.84 -21.61
C SER A 43 -13.36 -16.18 -22.87
N ASP A 44 -14.54 -15.56 -23.02
CA ASP A 44 -15.46 -15.81 -24.12
C ASP A 44 -15.58 -14.60 -25.06
N VAL A 45 -14.68 -13.62 -24.93
CA VAL A 45 -14.68 -12.40 -25.77
C VAL A 45 -13.64 -12.56 -26.88
N ASP A 46 -14.14 -12.67 -28.11
CA ASP A 46 -13.30 -12.68 -29.31
C ASP A 46 -12.81 -11.26 -29.62
N VAL A 47 -11.52 -11.12 -29.96
CA VAL A 47 -10.89 -9.87 -30.38
C VAL A 47 -10.95 -9.79 -31.91
N PRO A 48 -11.68 -8.82 -32.49
CA PRO A 48 -11.70 -8.64 -33.93
C PRO A 48 -10.32 -8.17 -34.40
N GLY A 49 -9.67 -8.94 -35.28
CA GLY A 49 -8.45 -8.51 -35.97
C GLY A 49 -7.14 -9.16 -35.50
N GLY A 50 -7.18 -10.27 -34.76
CA GLY A 50 -6.01 -11.15 -34.69
C GLY A 50 -5.78 -11.75 -36.08
N ASP A 51 -4.74 -11.29 -36.77
CA ASP A 51 -4.33 -11.83 -38.07
C ASP A 51 -4.09 -13.33 -37.89
N GLY A 52 -5.04 -14.13 -38.34
CA GLY A 52 -5.08 -15.57 -38.13
C GLY A 52 -3.94 -16.21 -38.90
N GLY A 53 -2.81 -16.42 -38.23
CA GLY A 53 -1.80 -17.36 -38.70
C GLY A 53 -2.46 -18.71 -38.93
N GLU A 54 -2.20 -19.32 -40.09
CA GLU A 54 -2.82 -20.57 -40.59
C GLU A 54 -2.64 -21.79 -39.67
N ASP A 55 -1.88 -21.67 -38.57
CA ASP A 55 -1.74 -22.72 -37.57
C ASP A 55 -2.85 -22.56 -36.52
N GLY A 56 -3.90 -23.38 -36.66
CA GLY A 56 -5.15 -23.41 -35.88
C GLY A 56 -5.04 -23.69 -34.37
N THR A 57 -4.01 -23.21 -33.69
CA THR A 57 -3.92 -23.12 -32.23
C THR A 57 -4.47 -21.77 -31.77
N ALA A 58 -5.77 -21.78 -31.42
CA ALA A 58 -6.51 -20.79 -30.64
C ALA A 58 -5.71 -19.60 -30.07
N SER A 59 -5.87 -18.37 -30.62
CA SER A 59 -5.33 -17.17 -29.95
C SER A 59 -6.05 -15.85 -30.26
N GLY A 60 -7.32 -15.87 -30.67
CA GLY A 60 -8.13 -14.66 -30.89
C GLY A 60 -8.89 -14.15 -29.66
N ARG A 61 -8.70 -14.70 -28.46
CA ARG A 61 -9.47 -14.35 -27.26
C ARG A 61 -8.79 -13.24 -26.46
N ASP A 62 -9.57 -12.28 -25.94
CA ASP A 62 -9.03 -11.09 -25.25
C ASP A 62 -8.22 -11.48 -24.00
N GLU A 63 -8.58 -12.58 -23.33
CA GLU A 63 -7.83 -13.10 -22.19
C GLU A 63 -6.38 -13.53 -22.52
N ALA A 64 -6.09 -13.89 -23.78
CA ALA A 64 -4.74 -14.28 -24.19
C ALA A 64 -3.77 -13.10 -24.12
N TYR A 65 -4.30 -11.87 -24.27
CA TYR A 65 -3.52 -10.64 -24.17
C TYR A 65 -3.21 -10.23 -22.73
N MET A 66 -3.83 -10.87 -21.72
CA MET A 66 -3.48 -10.68 -20.30
C MET A 66 -2.19 -11.44 -19.92
N GLY A 67 -1.55 -12.15 -20.85
CA GLY A 67 -0.36 -12.95 -20.57
C GLY A 67 -0.66 -14.27 -19.86
N THR A 68 0.37 -15.10 -19.73
CA THR A 68 0.30 -16.45 -19.17
C THR A 68 0.01 -16.46 -17.67
N ASP A 69 0.56 -15.47 -16.96
CA ASP A 69 0.42 -15.26 -15.52
C ASP A 69 0.40 -13.76 -15.18
N LEU A 70 0.26 -13.44 -13.89
CA LEU A 70 0.21 -12.06 -13.42
C LEU A 70 1.50 -11.29 -13.73
N GLY A 71 2.68 -11.89 -13.56
CA GLY A 71 3.94 -11.19 -13.81
C GLY A 71 4.08 -10.81 -15.29
N HIS A 72 3.73 -11.73 -16.18
CA HIS A 72 3.65 -11.48 -17.61
C HIS A 72 2.64 -10.36 -17.94
N CYS A 73 1.44 -10.38 -17.33
CA CYS A 73 0.45 -9.30 -17.48
C CYS A 73 1.02 -7.93 -17.12
N LEU A 74 1.70 -7.83 -15.98
CA LEU A 74 2.27 -6.58 -15.48
C LEU A 74 3.38 -6.09 -16.41
N GLY A 75 4.24 -7.00 -16.89
CA GLY A 75 5.25 -6.71 -17.89
C GLY A 75 4.67 -6.13 -19.18
N LEU A 76 3.65 -6.77 -19.75
CA LEU A 76 2.99 -6.30 -20.98
C LEU A 76 2.38 -4.91 -20.82
N ILE A 77 1.74 -4.64 -19.68
CA ILE A 77 1.17 -3.32 -19.40
C ILE A 77 2.29 -2.28 -19.25
N ASN A 78 3.38 -2.61 -18.55
CA ASN A 78 4.52 -1.70 -18.38
C ASN A 78 5.20 -1.34 -19.70
N ASP A 79 5.34 -2.30 -20.62
CA ASP A 79 5.91 -2.07 -21.96
C ASP A 79 5.09 -1.04 -22.76
N SER A 80 3.78 -0.95 -22.51
CA SER A 80 2.91 0.09 -23.09
C SER A 80 2.95 1.42 -22.30
N LEU A 81 2.95 1.38 -20.97
CA LEU A 81 2.84 2.57 -20.12
C LEU A 81 4.12 3.42 -20.09
N MET A 82 5.28 2.76 -20.03
CA MET A 82 6.58 3.41 -19.88
C MET A 82 6.91 4.38 -21.02
N PRO A 83 6.91 3.97 -22.31
CA PRO A 83 7.27 4.85 -23.40
C PRO A 83 6.21 5.95 -23.67
N ALA A 84 4.95 5.69 -23.32
CA ALA A 84 3.84 6.58 -23.64
C ALA A 84 3.57 7.64 -22.56
N PHE A 85 3.64 7.25 -21.29
CA PHE A 85 3.19 8.08 -20.17
C PHE A 85 4.24 8.22 -19.06
N ASN A 86 5.38 7.52 -19.18
CA ASN A 86 6.36 7.37 -18.11
C ASN A 86 5.72 6.87 -16.79
N LEU A 87 4.70 6.04 -16.93
CA LEU A 87 4.04 5.33 -15.84
C LEU A 87 4.51 3.87 -15.84
N GLU A 88 4.52 3.26 -14.67
CA GLU A 88 4.73 1.82 -14.53
C GLU A 88 3.91 1.26 -13.37
N ILE A 89 3.59 -0.03 -13.42
CA ILE A 89 3.16 -0.78 -12.26
C ILE A 89 4.41 -1.23 -11.53
N ALA A 90 4.60 -0.69 -10.33
CA ALA A 90 5.70 -0.98 -9.44
C ALA A 90 5.25 -1.90 -8.31
N THR A 91 6.19 -2.71 -7.80
CA THR A 91 5.97 -3.54 -6.62
C THR A 91 6.97 -3.21 -5.53
N VAL A 92 6.50 -3.10 -4.29
CA VAL A 92 7.36 -3.05 -3.10
C VAL A 92 7.01 -4.19 -2.15
N ALA A 93 8.03 -4.73 -1.47
CA ALA A 93 7.84 -5.73 -0.43
C ALA A 93 8.06 -5.08 0.93
N LEU A 94 7.04 -5.13 1.79
CA LEU A 94 7.03 -4.52 3.11
C LEU A 94 6.64 -5.55 4.18
N PRO A 95 7.13 -5.41 5.43
CA PRO A 95 6.71 -6.28 6.53
C PRO A 95 5.20 -6.16 6.79
N PRO A 96 4.59 -7.06 7.58
CA PRO A 96 3.20 -6.91 8.01
C PRO A 96 3.11 -5.87 9.15
N PRO A 97 2.80 -4.61 8.81
CA PRO A 97 1.69 -3.91 9.49
C PRO A 97 0.68 -3.30 8.48
N TYR A 98 0.91 -3.56 7.19
CA TYR A 98 0.20 -2.94 6.06
C TYR A 98 -1.02 -3.73 5.56
N ASP A 99 -1.30 -4.87 6.19
CA ASP A 99 -2.51 -5.68 6.01
C ASP A 99 -3.24 -5.77 7.36
N PRO A 100 -4.27 -4.94 7.60
CA PRO A 100 -4.97 -4.90 8.87
C PRO A 100 -5.68 -6.22 9.22
N GLU A 101 -5.92 -7.10 8.23
CA GLU A 101 -6.51 -8.42 8.48
C GLU A 101 -5.47 -9.45 8.96
N HIS A 102 -4.18 -9.22 8.69
CA HIS A 102 -3.08 -10.15 8.99
C HIS A 102 -2.05 -9.62 9.99
N ALA A 103 -2.27 -8.45 10.60
CA ALA A 103 -1.35 -7.79 11.54
C ALA A 103 -1.23 -8.47 12.93
N GLY A 104 -1.79 -9.67 13.12
CA GLY A 104 -1.99 -10.30 14.44
C GLY A 104 -1.22 -11.59 14.72
N GLY A 105 -0.44 -12.13 13.79
CA GLY A 105 0.34 -13.35 14.05
C GLY A 105 1.78 -13.03 14.40
N GLU A 106 2.18 -13.20 15.65
CA GLU A 106 3.60 -13.29 15.99
C GLU A 106 4.17 -14.58 15.37
N PRO A 107 5.36 -14.52 14.75
CA PRO A 107 6.06 -15.73 14.34
C PRO A 107 6.40 -16.53 15.61
N SER A 108 5.96 -17.78 15.66
CA SER A 108 6.27 -18.70 16.76
C SER A 108 7.76 -19.09 16.74
N ASP A 109 8.35 -19.46 17.87
CA ASP A 109 9.75 -19.92 17.91
C ASP A 109 9.98 -21.22 17.11
N ASP A 110 8.91 -21.95 16.80
CA ASP A 110 8.93 -23.13 15.93
C ASP A 110 8.87 -22.78 14.43
N ASP A 111 8.69 -21.51 14.08
CA ASP A 111 8.66 -21.09 12.70
C ASP A 111 10.05 -21.22 12.06
N PRO A 112 10.16 -21.87 10.88
CA PRO A 112 11.43 -22.02 10.21
C PRO A 112 12.07 -20.64 9.94
N PRO A 113 13.40 -20.55 9.75
CA PRO A 113 14.06 -19.28 9.43
C PRO A 113 13.44 -18.54 8.23
N SER A 114 12.77 -19.26 7.33
CA SER A 114 12.00 -18.75 6.18
C SER A 114 10.62 -18.14 6.53
N ALA A 115 10.10 -18.41 7.73
CA ALA A 115 8.88 -17.82 8.29
C ALA A 115 9.18 -16.57 9.14
N ARG A 116 10.47 -16.21 9.33
CA ARG A 116 10.88 -14.91 9.87
C ARG A 116 10.37 -13.77 8.97
N ARG A 117 9.30 -13.13 9.43
CA ARG A 117 8.65 -11.92 8.88
C ARG A 117 8.35 -12.01 7.38
N ARG A 118 7.26 -12.70 7.06
CA ARG A 118 6.69 -12.76 5.71
C ARG A 118 6.45 -11.34 5.17
N LEU A 119 7.21 -10.93 4.16
CA LEU A 119 6.96 -9.68 3.46
C LEU A 119 5.68 -9.79 2.62
N VAL A 120 4.87 -8.74 2.63
CA VAL A 120 3.72 -8.57 1.76
C VAL A 120 4.14 -7.69 0.58
N LYS A 121 3.83 -8.17 -0.63
CA LYS A 121 4.06 -7.41 -1.86
C LYS A 121 2.86 -6.51 -2.12
N TYR A 122 3.13 -5.24 -2.37
CA TYR A 122 2.15 -4.21 -2.72
C TYR A 122 2.42 -3.73 -4.13
N HIS A 123 1.36 -3.45 -4.88
CA HIS A 123 1.41 -3.09 -6.28
C HIS A 123 0.65 -1.78 -6.51
N SER A 124 1.27 -0.82 -7.19
CA SER A 124 0.66 0.48 -7.53
C SER A 124 1.10 0.93 -8.91
N VAL A 125 0.28 1.76 -9.57
CA VAL A 125 0.73 2.53 -10.73
C VAL A 125 1.49 3.74 -10.22
N VAL A 126 2.74 3.92 -10.65
CA VAL A 126 3.63 5.01 -10.26
C VAL A 126 4.03 5.81 -11.48
N ASN A 127 4.46 7.06 -11.24
CA ASN A 127 4.97 7.93 -12.28
C ASN A 127 6.47 8.16 -12.08
N ARG A 128 7.30 7.68 -13.01
CA ARG A 128 8.77 7.79 -12.93
C ARG A 128 9.31 9.15 -13.35
N ALA A 129 8.54 9.94 -14.10
CA ALA A 129 9.00 11.24 -14.62
C ALA A 129 9.16 12.29 -13.52
N ASN A 130 8.57 12.04 -12.35
CA ASN A 130 8.13 13.08 -11.46
C ASN A 130 8.90 13.14 -10.13
N ASP A 131 10.01 12.41 -10.01
CA ASP A 131 10.84 12.42 -8.79
C ASP A 131 11.56 13.77 -8.56
N GLY A 132 11.86 14.52 -9.64
CA GLY A 132 12.56 15.81 -9.56
C GLY A 132 11.82 16.90 -8.76
N VAL A 133 10.49 16.76 -8.65
CA VAL A 133 9.59 17.50 -7.77
C VAL A 133 8.69 16.44 -7.14
N ALA A 134 9.11 15.74 -6.08
CA ALA A 134 8.48 14.49 -5.61
C ALA A 134 6.94 14.48 -5.49
N LYS A 135 6.26 15.64 -5.39
CA LYS A 135 5.07 16.04 -6.17
C LYS A 135 4.56 17.35 -5.58
N SER A 136 4.33 18.39 -6.39
CA SER A 136 3.50 19.55 -6.02
C SER A 136 2.01 19.19 -5.77
N TYR A 137 1.70 17.89 -5.65
CA TYR A 137 0.51 17.25 -6.23
C TYR A 137 0.20 15.83 -5.68
N ALA A 138 0.67 15.42 -4.50
CA ALA A 138 0.31 14.08 -3.99
C ALA A 138 -1.21 13.91 -3.71
N ALA A 139 -1.96 15.01 -3.72
CA ALA A 139 -3.28 15.04 -4.34
C ALA A 139 -3.17 15.85 -5.64
N GLY A 140 -3.64 15.31 -6.78
CA GLY A 140 -3.73 16.11 -8.00
C GLY A 140 -4.50 17.43 -7.75
N PRO A 141 -4.45 18.41 -8.67
CA PRO A 141 -5.15 19.70 -8.49
C PRO A 141 -6.66 19.55 -8.28
N SER A 142 -7.19 18.34 -8.45
CA SER A 142 -8.60 18.01 -8.36
C SER A 142 -9.12 17.66 -6.96
N ARG A 143 -8.27 17.39 -5.95
CA ARG A 143 -8.77 16.89 -4.65
C ARG A 143 -8.26 17.53 -3.37
N ALA A 144 -6.99 17.95 -3.29
CA ALA A 144 -6.50 18.64 -2.10
C ALA A 144 -5.87 19.98 -2.48
N GLY A 145 -6.17 21.01 -1.69
CA GLY A 145 -5.67 22.35 -1.87
C GLY A 145 -4.21 22.50 -1.44
N PRO A 146 -3.64 23.71 -1.62
CA PRO A 146 -2.25 23.99 -1.25
C PRO A 146 -1.98 23.82 0.26
N HIS A 147 -2.99 23.99 1.12
CA HIS A 147 -2.84 23.86 2.57
C HIS A 147 -2.81 22.40 3.01
N GLU A 148 -3.69 21.56 2.47
CA GLU A 148 -3.70 20.11 2.70
C GLU A 148 -2.42 19.46 2.18
N MET A 149 -1.88 19.97 1.08
CA MET A 149 -0.58 19.52 0.56
C MET A 149 0.59 19.89 1.48
N ALA A 150 0.58 21.09 2.06
CA ALA A 150 1.57 21.47 3.07
C ALA A 150 1.44 20.59 4.33
N TYR A 151 0.21 20.34 4.78
CA TYR A 151 -0.08 19.44 5.88
C TYR A 151 0.40 18.01 5.60
N PHE A 152 0.18 17.48 4.40
CA PHE A 152 0.63 16.13 4.06
C PHE A 152 2.16 16.00 4.13
N ARG A 153 2.91 16.99 3.63
CA ARG A 153 4.38 17.00 3.73
C ARG A 153 4.84 16.98 5.19
N LEU A 154 4.25 17.86 6.01
CA LEU A 154 4.55 17.92 7.43
C LEU A 154 4.25 16.58 8.12
N VAL A 155 3.12 15.94 7.82
CA VAL A 155 2.80 14.60 8.35
C VAL A 155 3.88 13.58 8.01
N LEU A 156 4.33 13.53 6.75
CA LEU A 156 5.37 12.59 6.34
C LEU A 156 6.72 12.90 7.02
N GLU A 157 7.13 14.16 7.08
CA GLU A 157 8.36 14.60 7.76
C GLU A 157 8.35 14.16 9.23
N ARG A 158 7.26 14.42 9.95
CA ARG A 158 7.14 14.02 11.37
C ARG A 158 7.12 12.50 11.57
N LEU A 159 6.52 11.74 10.64
CA LEU A 159 6.55 10.28 10.69
C LEU A 159 7.97 9.72 10.43
N VAL A 160 8.73 10.38 9.56
CA VAL A 160 10.14 10.04 9.29
C VAL A 160 11.01 10.40 10.50
N GLU A 161 10.90 11.61 11.04
CA GLU A 161 11.62 12.07 12.24
C GLU A 161 11.40 11.10 13.42
N ARG A 162 10.15 10.79 13.73
CA ARG A 162 9.80 9.87 14.84
C ARG A 162 10.31 8.45 14.60
N GLY A 163 10.47 8.05 13.34
CA GLY A 163 11.06 6.76 12.96
C GLY A 163 12.58 6.71 13.05
N ALA A 164 13.24 7.86 12.99
CA ALA A 164 14.68 8.01 13.16
C ALA A 164 15.07 8.09 14.64
N ASP A 165 14.30 8.83 15.45
CA ASP A 165 14.57 9.05 16.88
C ASP A 165 14.33 7.80 17.75
N GLY A 166 13.49 6.86 17.28
CA GLY A 166 13.18 5.61 17.97
C GLY A 166 14.36 4.63 18.15
N GLY A 167 15.55 4.95 17.62
CA GLY A 167 16.77 4.18 17.80
C GLY A 167 17.66 4.60 18.99
N GLY A 168 17.25 5.60 19.77
CA GLY A 168 18.18 6.36 20.62
C GLY A 168 18.40 5.92 22.07
N ASP A 169 17.39 5.41 22.81
CA ASP A 169 17.51 5.47 24.28
C ASP A 169 16.82 4.31 25.03
N GLY A 170 17.26 3.07 24.76
CA GLY A 170 16.74 1.92 25.51
C GLY A 170 17.16 0.53 25.03
N GLY A 171 18.46 0.23 25.04
CA GLY A 171 19.00 -1.08 25.46
C GLY A 171 18.54 -2.40 24.80
N SER A 172 17.71 -2.45 23.76
CA SER A 172 17.36 -3.70 23.07
C SER A 172 18.09 -3.81 21.73
N SER A 173 19.15 -4.62 21.73
CA SER A 173 20.00 -4.99 20.59
C SER A 173 19.27 -5.81 19.50
N GLN A 174 17.95 -5.68 19.36
CA GLN A 174 17.11 -6.45 18.45
C GLN A 174 16.20 -5.63 17.52
N GLN A 175 16.36 -4.30 17.41
CA GLN A 175 15.79 -3.58 16.25
C GLN A 175 16.57 -3.91 14.97
N GLN A 176 16.47 -5.16 14.53
CA GLN A 176 16.93 -5.61 13.22
C GLN A 176 16.18 -4.83 12.14
N PHE A 177 16.86 -3.89 11.49
CA PHE A 177 16.70 -3.44 10.10
C PHE A 177 15.33 -3.71 9.46
N VAL A 178 14.26 -3.17 10.02
CA VAL A 178 12.92 -3.37 9.45
C VAL A 178 12.76 -2.37 8.30
N VAL A 179 12.90 -2.90 7.08
CA VAL A 179 12.58 -2.22 5.82
C VAL A 179 11.19 -1.62 5.92
N GLY A 180 11.08 -0.34 5.59
CA GLY A 180 9.81 0.35 5.44
C GLY A 180 8.97 0.51 6.71
N CYS A 181 9.54 0.45 7.92
CA CYS A 181 8.81 0.73 9.17
C CYS A 181 9.15 2.13 9.76
N PRO A 182 8.58 3.22 9.25
CA PRO A 182 8.74 4.54 9.85
C PRO A 182 8.04 4.60 11.20
N GLY A 183 8.31 5.67 11.95
CA GLY A 183 7.62 5.93 13.21
C GLY A 183 6.11 5.95 12.99
N SER A 184 5.37 5.68 14.07
CA SER A 184 3.92 5.74 14.08
C SER A 184 3.44 6.91 14.93
N MET A 185 2.38 7.59 14.50
CA MET A 185 1.79 8.70 15.26
C MET A 185 0.30 8.45 15.54
N LYS A 186 -0.17 8.87 16.72
CA LYS A 186 -1.60 8.82 17.03
C LYS A 186 -2.36 9.75 16.11
N ARG A 187 -3.60 9.38 15.77
CA ARG A 187 -4.51 10.19 14.94
C ARG A 187 -4.61 11.63 15.44
N MET A 188 -4.73 11.82 16.75
CA MET A 188 -4.89 13.15 17.33
C MET A 188 -3.60 13.98 17.24
N ASP A 189 -2.44 13.35 17.39
CA ASP A 189 -1.14 14.01 17.21
C ASP A 189 -1.01 14.50 15.76
N LEU A 190 -1.39 13.66 14.79
CA LEU A 190 -1.41 14.05 13.38
C LEU A 190 -2.38 15.22 13.12
N ILE A 191 -3.57 15.21 13.70
CA ILE A 191 -4.52 16.33 13.58
C ILE A 191 -3.92 17.62 14.18
N ASN A 192 -3.15 17.51 15.26
CA ASN A 192 -2.53 18.65 15.90
C ASN A 192 -1.38 19.26 15.08
N LEU A 193 -0.71 18.50 14.21
CA LEU A 193 0.31 19.05 13.31
C LEU A 193 -0.18 20.22 12.43
N ARG A 194 -1.49 20.41 12.25
CA ARG A 194 -2.04 21.58 11.56
C ARG A 194 -1.63 22.92 12.21
N THR A 195 -1.35 22.93 13.51
CA THR A 195 -0.90 24.14 14.24
C THR A 195 0.56 24.47 13.98
N ASP A 196 1.31 23.51 13.45
CA ASP A 196 2.74 23.64 13.16
C ASP A 196 2.97 24.03 11.69
N LEU A 197 1.90 24.31 10.93
CA LEU A 197 2.00 24.86 9.58
C LEU A 197 2.51 26.30 9.64
N GLU A 198 3.50 26.61 8.80
CA GLU A 198 4.14 27.93 8.79
C GLU A 198 3.81 28.76 7.53
N GLY A 199 4.13 30.05 7.60
CA GLY A 199 4.07 30.97 6.46
C GLY A 199 2.66 31.13 5.89
N ALA A 200 2.49 30.92 4.58
CA ALA A 200 1.19 31.09 3.91
C ALA A 200 0.13 30.06 4.33
N HIS A 201 0.52 29.01 5.04
CA HIS A 201 -0.36 27.90 5.45
C HIS A 201 -0.77 27.96 6.93
N GLU A 202 -0.19 28.88 7.70
CA GLU A 202 -0.45 29.01 9.13
C GLU A 202 -1.93 29.28 9.42
N ASN A 203 -2.52 28.50 10.34
CA ASN A 203 -3.92 28.60 10.76
C ASN A 203 -4.96 28.47 9.62
N LYS A 204 -4.58 27.87 8.48
CA LYS A 204 -5.46 27.73 7.31
C LYS A 204 -6.32 26.47 7.32
N LEU A 205 -5.95 25.46 8.10
CA LEU A 205 -6.72 24.22 8.23
C LEU A 205 -7.35 24.14 9.61
N GLY A 206 -8.68 24.04 9.64
CA GLY A 206 -9.45 23.68 10.82
C GLY A 206 -9.33 22.19 11.15
N ILE A 207 -9.84 21.80 12.32
CA ILE A 207 -9.85 20.40 12.76
C ILE A 207 -10.60 19.50 11.76
N SER A 208 -11.77 19.93 11.29
CA SER A 208 -12.60 19.17 10.37
C SER A 208 -11.92 18.97 9.00
N GLU A 209 -11.28 20.01 8.48
CA GLU A 209 -10.54 19.95 7.21
C GLU A 209 -9.33 19.02 7.34
N THR A 210 -8.63 19.09 8.47
CA THR A 210 -7.50 18.22 8.78
C THR A 210 -7.92 16.76 8.91
N GLN A 211 -9.06 16.49 9.55
CA GLN A 211 -9.62 15.13 9.63
C GLN A 211 -9.98 14.59 8.24
N ALA A 212 -10.63 15.39 7.40
CA ALA A 212 -10.95 15.01 6.03
C ALA A 212 -9.70 14.75 5.18
N ALA A 213 -8.66 15.58 5.35
CA ALA A 213 -7.36 15.37 4.71
C ALA A 213 -6.73 14.05 5.17
N LEU A 214 -6.76 13.74 6.47
CA LEU A 214 -6.20 12.49 7.01
C LEU A 214 -6.96 11.26 6.50
N ASP A 215 -8.29 11.31 6.44
CA ASP A 215 -9.11 10.23 5.90
C ASP A 215 -8.84 10.00 4.40
N MET A 216 -8.57 11.08 3.66
CA MET A 216 -8.13 10.98 2.27
C MET A 216 -6.76 10.31 2.16
N LEU A 217 -5.79 10.69 2.99
CA LEU A 217 -4.45 10.07 3.00
C LEU A 217 -4.51 8.57 3.31
N GLU A 218 -5.37 8.17 4.24
CA GLU A 218 -5.61 6.75 4.55
C GLU A 218 -6.34 6.03 3.39
N GLY A 219 -7.42 6.62 2.88
CA GLY A 219 -8.23 6.04 1.81
C GLY A 219 -7.42 5.80 0.52
N GLU A 220 -6.52 6.73 0.20
CA GLU A 220 -5.63 6.68 -0.96
C GLU A 220 -4.32 5.93 -0.72
N LYS A 221 -4.16 5.32 0.46
CA LYS A 221 -3.00 4.48 0.85
C LYS A 221 -1.66 5.22 0.95
N TRP A 222 -1.71 6.54 1.13
CA TRP A 222 -0.54 7.34 1.51
C TRP A 222 -0.12 7.07 2.96
N LEU A 223 -1.12 6.85 3.82
CA LEU A 223 -0.94 6.40 5.19
C LEU A 223 -1.65 5.06 5.40
N VAL A 224 -1.24 4.34 6.43
CA VAL A 224 -1.89 3.11 6.87
C VAL A 224 -2.06 3.12 8.38
N GLN A 225 -3.06 2.41 8.90
CA GLN A 225 -3.16 2.16 10.34
C GLN A 225 -2.10 1.15 10.77
N VAL A 226 -1.44 1.40 11.90
CA VAL A 226 -0.42 0.52 12.47
C VAL A 226 -0.71 0.26 13.95
N LYS A 227 -0.11 -0.79 14.52
CA LYS A 227 -0.17 -1.05 15.95
C LYS A 227 0.55 0.07 16.74
N PRO A 228 0.12 0.36 17.98
CA PRO A 228 0.85 1.24 18.89
C PRO A 228 2.30 0.77 19.07
N PRO A 229 3.28 1.68 19.16
CA PRO A 229 4.65 1.32 19.46
C PRO A 229 4.77 0.92 20.95
N GLY A 230 5.26 -0.29 21.23
CA GLY A 230 5.62 -0.73 22.58
C GLY A 230 4.50 -1.37 23.42
N GLU A 231 3.41 -1.83 22.81
CA GLU A 231 2.51 -2.79 23.47
C GLU A 231 2.88 -4.20 23.00
N ASP A 232 3.95 -4.77 23.59
CA ASP A 232 4.06 -6.23 23.69
C ASP A 232 2.77 -6.66 24.39
N SER A 233 1.95 -7.40 23.66
CA SER A 233 0.60 -7.71 24.06
C SER A 233 0.67 -8.85 25.08
N ASP A 234 1.18 -8.56 26.28
CA ASP A 234 1.17 -9.45 27.45
C ASP A 234 -0.27 -9.70 27.99
N ASP A 235 -1.31 -9.41 27.19
CA ASP A 235 -2.68 -9.84 27.45
C ASP A 235 -2.82 -11.32 27.03
N ASP A 236 -1.95 -12.17 27.57
CA ASP A 236 -2.23 -13.58 27.79
C ASP A 236 -3.27 -13.63 28.93
N ASP A 237 -4.53 -13.38 28.58
CA ASP A 237 -5.67 -13.81 29.39
C ASP A 237 -5.68 -15.36 29.35
N GLU A 238 -4.78 -15.98 30.12
CA GLU A 238 -4.89 -17.36 30.59
C GLU A 238 -6.15 -17.46 31.48
N ASP A 239 -7.33 -17.50 30.85
CA ASP A 239 -8.55 -18.02 31.47
C ASP A 239 -8.39 -19.55 31.59
N ASP A 240 -7.55 -19.96 32.54
CA ASP A 240 -7.41 -21.34 33.00
C ASP A 240 -8.61 -21.67 33.92
N ASP A 241 -9.81 -21.70 33.34
CA ASP A 241 -11.01 -22.18 34.00
C ASP A 241 -11.12 -23.71 33.82
N GLU A 242 -10.32 -24.44 34.60
CA GLU A 242 -10.64 -25.81 34.99
C GLU A 242 -11.92 -25.79 35.86
N ASP A 243 -13.12 -25.80 35.25
CA ASP A 243 -14.30 -26.29 35.98
C ASP A 243 -15.24 -27.16 35.15
N ALA A 244 -15.52 -28.30 35.77
CA ALA A 244 -16.20 -29.44 35.23
C ALA A 244 -17.71 -29.17 35.07
N GLY A 245 -18.18 -29.21 33.83
CA GLY A 245 -19.48 -29.77 33.47
C GLY A 245 -20.74 -29.00 33.88
N SER A 246 -21.38 -28.35 32.90
CA SER A 246 -22.86 -28.36 32.84
C SER A 246 -23.39 -27.98 31.46
N ARG A 247 -24.08 -28.93 30.83
CA ARG A 247 -24.91 -28.71 29.65
C ARG A 247 -26.01 -27.70 29.97
N ARG A 248 -25.95 -26.48 29.41
CA ARG A 248 -27.15 -25.65 29.18
C ARG A 248 -26.95 -24.62 28.07
N LYS A 249 -27.57 -24.92 26.93
CA LYS A 249 -27.94 -23.99 25.86
C LYS A 249 -28.42 -22.66 26.43
N ARG A 250 -27.81 -21.54 26.04
CA ARG A 250 -28.52 -20.24 25.98
C ARG A 250 -27.82 -19.21 25.08
N LYS A 251 -28.65 -18.64 24.20
CA LYS A 251 -28.58 -17.34 23.53
C LYS A 251 -27.33 -16.97 22.72
N ARG A 252 -27.47 -17.14 21.40
CA ARG A 252 -26.86 -16.27 20.39
C ARG A 252 -27.41 -14.84 20.57
N SER A 253 -26.73 -14.00 21.34
CA SER A 253 -26.91 -12.55 21.31
C SER A 253 -25.92 -11.94 20.33
N SER A 254 -26.49 -11.24 19.35
CA SER A 254 -25.97 -10.07 18.64
C SER A 254 -24.46 -9.96 18.42
N ALA A 255 -24.10 -9.94 17.13
CA ALA A 255 -22.97 -9.23 16.56
C ALA A 255 -22.49 -8.11 17.48
N GLY A 256 -21.42 -8.40 18.22
CA GLY A 256 -20.64 -7.39 18.89
C GLY A 256 -20.04 -6.53 17.78
N ASP A 257 -20.70 -5.40 17.54
CA ASP A 257 -20.04 -4.18 17.10
C ASP A 257 -18.89 -3.97 18.08
N ARG A 258 -17.73 -4.55 17.74
CA ARG A 258 -16.50 -4.46 18.51
C ARG A 258 -16.21 -2.97 18.57
N ARG A 259 -16.64 -2.33 19.66
CA ARG A 259 -16.20 -1.00 20.06
C ARG A 259 -14.70 -1.01 19.89
N LYS A 260 -14.22 -0.39 18.80
CA LYS A 260 -12.80 -0.21 18.55
C LYS A 260 -12.27 0.41 19.84
N SER A 261 -11.41 -0.34 20.53
CA SER A 261 -10.82 0.09 21.79
C SER A 261 -10.34 1.53 21.63
N LEU A 262 -10.64 2.38 22.63
CA LEU A 262 -10.19 3.77 22.68
C LEU A 262 -8.65 3.90 22.78
N LYS A 263 -7.90 2.78 22.78
CA LYS A 263 -6.47 2.75 22.43
C LYS A 263 -6.33 3.35 21.03
N GLY A 264 -6.06 4.66 20.98
CA GLY A 264 -6.22 5.50 19.79
C GLY A 264 -5.55 4.95 18.53
N THR A 265 -6.14 5.20 17.37
CA THR A 265 -5.61 4.77 16.07
C THR A 265 -4.25 5.40 15.80
N TYR A 266 -3.24 4.58 15.46
CA TYR A 266 -1.94 5.04 15.01
C TYR A 266 -1.81 4.90 13.50
N TYR A 267 -1.05 5.81 12.89
CA TYR A 267 -0.78 5.80 11.47
C TYR A 267 0.73 5.75 11.21
N GLY A 268 1.10 5.03 10.16
CA GLY A 268 2.43 5.01 9.56
C GLY A 268 2.38 5.32 8.07
N ILE A 269 3.55 5.44 7.45
CA ILE A 269 3.69 5.68 6.01
C ILE A 269 3.18 4.47 5.23
N GLY A 270 2.22 4.66 4.33
CA GLY A 270 1.63 3.62 3.51
C GLY A 270 2.52 3.15 2.34
N PRO A 271 2.20 1.99 1.73
CA PRO A 271 2.99 1.39 0.65
C PRO A 271 3.11 2.30 -0.58
N ARG A 272 2.06 3.06 -0.89
CA ARG A 272 2.04 3.98 -2.01
C ARG A 272 3.08 5.09 -1.88
N THR A 273 3.28 5.58 -0.66
CA THR A 273 4.26 6.64 -0.37
C THR A 273 5.68 6.20 -0.65
N PHE A 274 6.06 4.95 -0.34
CA PHE A 274 7.38 4.43 -0.69
C PHE A 274 7.61 4.36 -2.21
N MET A 275 6.57 3.97 -2.93
CA MET A 275 6.59 3.80 -4.38
C MET A 275 6.60 5.12 -5.15
N GLU A 276 5.86 6.13 -4.67
CA GLU A 276 5.69 7.41 -5.37
C GLU A 276 6.54 8.56 -4.81
N LEU A 277 6.94 8.50 -3.54
CA LEU A 277 7.61 9.59 -2.83
C LEU A 277 8.95 9.16 -2.22
N GLY A 278 9.59 8.12 -2.76
CA GLY A 278 10.86 7.59 -2.24
C GLY A 278 11.96 8.65 -2.11
N ASP A 279 12.12 9.50 -3.11
CA ASP A 279 13.10 10.60 -3.08
C ASP A 279 12.77 11.67 -2.04
N PHE A 280 11.48 11.97 -1.83
CA PHE A 280 11.05 12.88 -0.76
C PHE A 280 11.40 12.28 0.60
N LEU A 281 11.07 11.02 0.84
CA LEU A 281 11.37 10.34 2.10
C LEU A 281 12.87 10.40 2.41
N LYS A 282 13.74 10.11 1.42
CA LYS A 282 15.20 10.24 1.58
C LYS A 282 15.62 11.65 1.98
N LYS A 283 15.07 12.68 1.30
CA LYS A 283 15.35 14.09 1.62
C LYS A 283 14.86 14.51 3.00
N SER A 284 13.75 13.94 3.47
CA SER A 284 13.22 14.12 4.82
C SER A 284 13.99 13.34 5.89
N GLY A 285 15.08 12.65 5.54
CA GLY A 285 15.94 11.93 6.50
C GLY A 285 15.59 10.45 6.66
N PHE A 286 14.74 9.87 5.81
CA PHE A 286 14.45 8.43 5.87
C PHE A 286 15.70 7.63 5.44
N PRO A 287 16.18 6.66 6.25
CA PRO A 287 17.42 5.96 5.97
C PRO A 287 17.34 5.12 4.69
N GLU A 288 18.37 5.21 3.84
CA GLU A 288 18.40 4.54 2.54
C GLU A 288 18.38 3.00 2.68
N GLU A 289 19.07 2.47 3.68
CA GLU A 289 19.12 1.04 4.00
C GLU A 289 17.77 0.48 4.46
N ARG A 290 16.82 1.35 4.83
CA ARG A 290 15.46 0.98 5.21
C ARG A 290 14.45 1.18 4.09
N MET A 291 14.86 1.77 2.96
CA MET A 291 13.97 1.98 1.82
C MET A 291 13.62 0.64 1.17
N PRO A 292 12.33 0.30 0.95
CA PRO A 292 11.98 -0.92 0.25
C PRO A 292 12.50 -0.90 -1.18
N GLN A 293 13.01 -2.04 -1.64
CA GLN A 293 13.39 -2.20 -3.03
C GLN A 293 12.15 -2.28 -3.92
N THR A 294 12.14 -1.47 -4.96
CA THR A 294 11.11 -1.52 -6.01
C THR A 294 11.44 -2.61 -7.02
N ILE A 295 10.52 -3.55 -7.20
CA ILE A 295 10.60 -4.61 -8.21
C ILE A 295 9.86 -4.12 -9.46
N LEU A 296 10.55 -4.16 -10.60
CA LEU A 296 10.02 -3.78 -11.90
C LEU A 296 9.65 -5.04 -12.69
N HIS A 297 8.47 -5.02 -13.33
CA HIS A 297 8.01 -6.10 -14.18
C HIS A 297 8.36 -5.84 -15.64
N SER A 298 8.91 -6.85 -16.32
CA SER A 298 9.17 -6.85 -17.77
C SER A 298 8.57 -8.10 -18.40
N ALA A 299 8.05 -8.00 -19.63
CA ALA A 299 7.37 -9.11 -20.31
C ALA A 299 8.29 -10.20 -20.91
N LYS A 300 9.58 -10.22 -20.54
CA LYS A 300 10.58 -11.14 -21.12
C LYS A 300 10.33 -12.60 -20.76
#